data_AF-A0AAD7S001-F1
#
_entry.id   AF-A0AAD7S001-F1
#
_cell.length_a   1.000
_cell.length_b   1.000
_cell.length_c   1.000
_cell.angle_alpha   90.00
_cell.angle_beta   90.00
_cell.angle_gamma   90.00
#
_symmetry.space_group_name_H-M   'P 1'
#
loop_
_entity.id
_entity.type
_entity.pdbx_description
1 polymer ?
#
loop_
_entity_poly.entity_id
_entity_poly.type
_entity_poly.pdbx_seq_one_letter_code
_entity_poly.pdbx_strand_id
1 'polypeptide(L)'
;MLPVYRPRLVRSKPATKTIRTWPEGATSALQDCLETTDWNMFREAATQDQHTCVEEYSASVTGYIEKIIEDVTVEKTITTHANQKPWMTAEPCAVG
;
A
#
# COMPACT_ATOMS: atom_id res chain seq x y z
N MET A 1 -32.00 31.77 32.89
CA MET A 1 -31.08 30.64 33.10
C MET A 1 -30.85 29.99 31.75
N LEU A 2 -29.69 30.20 31.14
CA LEU A 2 -29.34 29.54 29.88
C LEU A 2 -28.68 28.19 30.20
N PRO A 3 -29.03 27.10 29.50
CA PRO A 3 -28.36 25.83 29.71
C PRO A 3 -26.87 26.00 29.38
N VAL A 4 -25.99 25.66 30.33
CA VAL A 4 -24.56 25.57 30.09
C VAL A 4 -24.32 24.31 29.27
N TYR A 5 -24.35 24.46 27.96
CA TYR A 5 -23.95 23.42 27.03
C TYR A 5 -22.45 23.17 27.21
N ARG A 6 -22.07 22.00 27.75
CA ARG A 6 -20.68 21.53 27.72
C ARG A 6 -20.50 20.66 26.48
N PRO A 7 -19.92 21.16 25.38
CA PRO A 7 -19.57 20.32 24.25
C PRO A 7 -18.52 19.30 24.71
N ARG A 8 -18.93 18.03 24.86
CA ARG A 8 -18.02 16.92 25.12
C ARG A 8 -17.53 16.31 23.80
N LEU A 9 -17.17 17.18 22.85
CA LEU A 9 -16.55 16.74 21.61
C LEU A 9 -15.07 16.51 21.88
N VAL A 10 -14.74 15.33 22.41
CA VAL A 10 -13.36 14.85 22.42
C VAL A 10 -12.97 14.67 20.97
N ARG A 11 -12.30 15.66 20.40
CA ARG A 11 -11.77 15.65 19.04
C ARG A 11 -10.63 14.64 19.04
N SER A 12 -10.97 13.36 18.81
CA SER A 12 -9.96 12.32 18.63
C SER A 12 -9.04 12.76 17.50
N LYS A 13 -7.73 12.70 17.73
CA LYS A 13 -6.73 13.06 16.72
C LYS A 13 -7.03 12.25 15.45
N PRO A 14 -6.97 12.87 14.25
CA PRO A 14 -7.15 12.16 12.99
C PRO A 14 -6.17 10.99 12.95
N ALA A 15 -6.70 9.79 12.70
CA ALA A 15 -5.88 8.61 12.53
C ALA A 15 -5.42 8.58 11.07
N THR A 16 -4.14 8.83 10.86
CA THR A 16 -3.51 8.65 9.55
C THR A 16 -3.27 7.16 9.36
N LYS A 17 -3.87 6.57 8.32
CA LYS A 17 -3.59 5.19 7.92
C LYS A 17 -2.87 5.24 6.58
N THR A 18 -1.68 4.67 6.55
CA THR A 18 -0.90 4.46 5.35
C THR A 18 -1.31 3.13 4.75
N ILE A 19 -1.84 3.12 3.53
CA ILE A 19 -2.27 1.91 2.84
C ILE A 19 -1.43 1.77 1.57
N ARG A 20 -0.79 0.60 1.44
CA ARG A 20 -0.13 0.20 0.20
C ARG A 20 -1.19 -0.33 -0.76
N THR A 21 -1.34 0.31 -1.92
CA THR A 21 -2.35 -0.07 -2.92
C THR A 21 -1.69 -0.31 -4.27
N TRP A 22 -2.21 -1.30 -5.00
CA TRP A 22 -1.85 -1.57 -6.38
C TRP A 22 -2.64 -0.60 -7.28
N PRO A 23 -1.97 0.31 -8.00
CA PRO A 23 -2.66 1.19 -8.94
C PRO A 23 -3.20 0.43 -10.17
N GLU A 24 -4.04 1.09 -10.97
CA GLU A 24 -4.47 0.52 -12.25
C GLU A 24 -3.26 0.35 -13.18
N GLY A 25 -3.12 -0.83 -13.80
CA GLY A 25 -1.95 -1.18 -14.60
C GLY A 25 -0.74 -1.70 -13.81
N ALA A 26 -0.80 -1.73 -12.48
CA ALA A 26 0.27 -2.24 -11.63
C ALA A 26 0.59 -3.71 -11.91
N THR A 27 -0.44 -4.54 -12.08
CA THR A 27 -0.26 -5.95 -12.43
C THR A 27 0.43 -6.11 -13.78
N SER A 28 0.07 -5.29 -14.77
CA SER A 28 0.69 -5.30 -16.10
C SER A 28 2.15 -4.86 -16.02
N ALA A 29 2.44 -3.76 -15.34
CA ALA A 29 3.82 -3.31 -15.13
C ALA A 29 4.68 -4.36 -14.40
N LEU A 30 4.10 -5.05 -13.41
CA LEU A 30 4.80 -6.15 -12.72
C LEU A 30 5.06 -7.33 -13.67
N GLN A 31 4.09 -7.70 -14.49
CA GLN A 31 4.25 -8.75 -15.50
C GLN A 31 5.34 -8.38 -16.52
N ASP A 32 5.29 -7.18 -17.10
CA ASP A 32 6.29 -6.65 -18.02
C ASP A 32 7.70 -6.65 -17.40
N CYS A 33 7.82 -6.24 -16.13
CA CYS A 33 9.09 -6.29 -15.40
C CYS A 33 9.61 -7.73 -15.24
N LEU A 34 8.74 -8.69 -14.89
CA LEU A 34 9.17 -10.09 -14.72
C LEU A 34 9.55 -10.76 -16.05
N GLU A 35 8.88 -10.40 -17.14
CA GLU A 35 9.16 -10.93 -18.49
C GLU A 35 10.46 -10.37 -19.07
N THR A 36 10.76 -9.10 -18.78
CA THR A 36 12.00 -8.44 -19.24
C THR A 36 13.21 -8.73 -18.36
N THR A 37 13.01 -9.30 -17.17
CA THR A 37 14.09 -9.60 -16.24
C THR A 37 14.92 -10.80 -16.71
N ASP A 38 16.23 -10.61 -16.75
CA ASP A 38 17.18 -11.70 -16.98
C ASP A 38 17.36 -12.54 -15.71
N TRP A 39 16.69 -13.69 -15.66
CA TRP A 39 16.79 -14.65 -14.57
C TRP A 39 18.13 -15.40 -14.53
N ASN A 40 18.87 -15.42 -15.64
CA ASN A 40 20.15 -16.08 -15.73
C ASN A 40 21.22 -15.31 -14.96
N MET A 41 21.14 -13.97 -14.93
CA MET A 41 22.00 -13.12 -14.11
C MET A 41 22.01 -13.53 -12.63
N PHE A 42 20.85 -13.87 -12.06
CA PHE A 42 20.76 -14.34 -10.67
C PHE A 42 21.41 -15.72 -10.48
N ARG A 43 21.27 -16.60 -11.47
CA ARG A 43 21.87 -17.93 -11.46
C ARG A 43 23.40 -17.83 -11.55
N GLU A 44 23.91 -16.98 -12.42
CA GLU A 44 25.33 -16.74 -12.60
C GLU A 44 25.94 -16.10 -11.35
N ALA A 45 25.24 -15.12 -10.75
CA ALA A 45 25.68 -14.50 -9.49
C ALA A 45 25.74 -15.50 -8.32
N ALA A 46 24.82 -16.44 -8.25
CA ALA A 46 24.78 -17.47 -7.22
C ALA A 46 25.63 -18.72 -7.54
N THR A 47 26.28 -18.78 -8.72
CA THR A 47 27.10 -19.92 -9.12
C THR A 47 28.57 -19.62 -8.89
N GLN A 48 29.20 -20.38 -8.01
CA GLN A 48 30.63 -20.34 -7.77
C GLN A 48 31.24 -21.69 -8.13
N ASP A 49 32.25 -21.70 -9.00
CA ASP A 49 32.99 -22.92 -9.39
C ASP A 49 32.05 -24.07 -9.80
N GLN A 50 31.05 -23.76 -10.65
CA GLN A 50 30.09 -24.72 -11.19
C GLN A 50 29.06 -25.26 -10.17
N HIS A 51 29.07 -24.76 -8.94
CA HIS A 51 28.07 -25.05 -7.91
C HIS A 51 27.17 -23.83 -7.67
N THR A 52 25.86 -23.99 -7.93
CA THR A 52 24.87 -22.94 -7.68
C THR A 52 24.40 -23.02 -6.23
N CYS A 53 24.64 -21.96 -5.46
CA CYS A 53 24.10 -21.79 -4.13
C CYS A 53 22.59 -21.48 -4.24
N VAL A 54 21.75 -22.48 -4.00
CA VAL A 54 20.28 -22.35 -4.11
C VAL A 54 19.73 -21.32 -3.13
N GLU A 55 20.29 -21.24 -1.92
CA GLU A 55 19.88 -20.26 -0.92
C GLU A 55 20.13 -18.83 -1.42
N GLU A 56 21.34 -18.56 -1.92
CA GLU A 56 21.71 -17.24 -2.45
C GLU A 56 20.92 -16.88 -3.72
N TYR A 57 20.69 -17.85 -4.60
CA TYR A 57 19.81 -17.67 -5.76
C TYR A 57 18.39 -17.30 -5.32
N SER A 58 17.82 -18.06 -4.37
CA SER A 58 16.46 -17.82 -3.88
C SER A 58 16.33 -16.47 -3.18
N ALA A 59 17.29 -16.10 -2.33
CA ALA A 59 17.31 -14.82 -1.64
C ALA A 59 17.41 -13.65 -2.63
N SER A 60 18.25 -13.78 -3.65
CA SER A 60 18.43 -12.73 -4.67
C SER A 60 17.17 -12.56 -5.52
N VAL A 61 16.55 -13.66 -5.94
CA VAL A 61 15.29 -13.65 -6.71
C VAL A 61 14.16 -13.06 -5.88
N THR A 62 13.99 -13.50 -4.64
CA THR A 62 12.94 -12.99 -3.74
C THR A 62 13.13 -11.49 -3.46
N GLY A 63 14.35 -11.04 -3.15
CA GLY A 63 14.63 -9.63 -2.91
C GLY A 63 14.38 -8.75 -4.14
N TYR A 64 14.65 -9.26 -5.34
CA TYR A 64 14.34 -8.53 -6.57
C TYR A 64 12.83 -8.43 -6.82
N ILE A 65 12.07 -9.51 -6.60
CA ILE A 65 10.61 -9.50 -6.71
C ILE A 65 10.01 -8.50 -5.72
N GLU A 66 10.49 -8.48 -4.47
CA GLU A 66 10.07 -7.51 -3.46
C GLU A 66 10.30 -6.06 -3.91
N LYS A 67 11.45 -5.79 -4.54
CA LYS A 67 11.76 -4.49 -5.12
C LYS A 67 10.80 -4.10 -6.24
N ILE A 68 10.47 -5.01 -7.15
CA ILE A 68 9.48 -4.73 -8.22
C ILE A 68 8.12 -4.43 -7.60
N ILE A 69 7.69 -5.22 -6.62
CA ILE A 69 6.43 -4.98 -5.92
C ILE A 69 6.47 -3.60 -5.23
N GLU A 70 7.60 -3.19 -4.65
CA GLU A 70 7.74 -1.86 -4.04
C GLU A 70 7.62 -0.75 -5.07
N ASP A 71 8.34 -0.85 -6.19
CA ASP A 71 8.34 0.13 -7.28
C ASP A 71 6.95 0.31 -7.92
N VAL A 72 6.23 -0.80 -8.09
CA VAL A 72 4.91 -0.83 -8.73
C VAL A 72 3.79 -0.42 -7.78
N THR A 73 3.96 -0.59 -6.47
CA THR A 73 2.93 -0.20 -5.49
C THR A 73 3.01 1.28 -5.15
N VAL A 74 1.84 1.92 -5.00
CA VAL A 74 1.77 3.30 -4.52
C VAL A 74 1.35 3.34 -3.06
N GLU A 75 2.04 4.14 -2.26
CA GLU A 75 1.65 4.45 -0.90
C GLU A 75 0.56 5.52 -0.90
N LYS A 76 -0.65 5.17 -0.49
CA LYS A 76 -1.75 6.12 -0.32
C LYS A 76 -1.95 6.41 1.16
N THR A 77 -1.68 7.65 1.55
CA THR A 77 -1.98 8.13 2.90
C THR A 77 -3.44 8.55 2.97
N ILE A 78 -4.26 7.82 3.72
CA ILE A 78 -5.64 8.19 3.99
C ILE A 78 -5.71 8.84 5.37
N THR A 79 -5.99 10.13 5.40
CA THR A 79 -6.24 10.88 6.63
C THR A 79 -7.72 10.78 6.97
N THR A 80 -8.10 9.85 7.85
CA THR A 80 -9.49 9.74 8.29
C THR A 80 -9.75 10.75 9.40
N HIS A 81 -10.40 11.86 9.06
CA HIS A 81 -10.89 12.82 10.04
C HIS A 81 -12.14 12.26 10.74
N ALA A 82 -12.19 12.31 12.07
CA ALA A 82 -13.23 11.72 12.91
C ALA A 82 -14.68 12.24 12.69
N ASN A 83 -14.88 13.17 11.74
CA ASN A 83 -16.18 13.74 11.39
C ASN A 83 -16.83 13.14 10.12
N GLN A 84 -16.24 12.13 9.47
CA GLN A 84 -16.92 11.38 8.39
C GLN A 84 -17.97 10.40 8.92
N LYS A 85 -18.85 10.89 9.78
CA LYS A 85 -20.01 10.13 10.23
C LYS A 85 -21.11 10.28 9.16
N PRO A 86 -21.71 9.19 8.64
CA PRO A 86 -22.66 9.26 7.53
C PRO A 86 -23.91 10.12 7.81
N TRP A 87 -24.24 10.35 9.08
CA TRP A 87 -25.34 11.25 9.49
C TRP A 87 -24.98 12.75 9.47
N MET A 88 -23.73 13.12 9.23
CA MET A 88 -23.30 14.53 9.12
C MET A 88 -23.46 15.07 7.70
N THR A 89 -23.61 14.17 6.72
CA THR A 89 -23.94 14.47 5.30
C THR A 89 -25.36 14.04 4.95
N ALA A 90 -26.21 13.79 5.94
CA ALA A 90 -27.63 13.63 5.70
C ALA A 90 -28.17 15.01 5.30
N GLU A 91 -28.32 15.24 4.00
CA GLU A 91 -29.12 16.35 3.50
C GLU A 91 -30.50 16.25 4.18
N PRO A 92 -31.04 17.35 4.74
CA PRO A 92 -32.34 17.30 5.38
C PRO A 92 -33.34 16.80 4.34
N CYS A 93 -34.00 15.67 4.64
CA CYS A 93 -34.99 15.07 3.76
C CYS A 93 -35.93 16.16 3.24
N ALA A 94 -35.93 16.36 1.92
CA ALA A 94 -36.91 17.18 1.25
C ALA A 94 -38.29 16.63 1.60
N VAL A 95 -39.08 17.44 2.29
CA VAL A 95 -40.49 17.19 2.58
C VAL A 95 -41.24 17.34 1.25
N GLY A 96 -41.90 16.29 0.80
CA GLY A 96 -42.83 16.27 -0.31
C GLY A 96 -43.97 15.31 -0.03
#